data_AF-A0AAW9DJF0-F1
#
_entry.id   AF-A0AAW9DJF0-F1
#
_cell.length_a   1.000
_cell.length_b   1.000
_cell.length_c   1.000
_cell.angle_alpha   90.00
_cell.angle_beta   90.00
_cell.angle_gamma   90.00
#
_symmetry.space_group_name_H-M   'P 1'
#
loop_
_entity.id
_entity.type
_entity.pdbx_description
1 polymer ?
#
loop_
_entity_poly.entity_id
_entity_poly.type
_entity_poly.pdbx_seq_one_letter_code
_entity_poly.pdbx_strand_id
1 'polypeptide(L)'
;LEKLVYRPVSEAYIPLPDSKKFHDVRPDFFGHNVGTFDETGKKLALTKEERTFTLRFLSSGDAIEANINQESGKAIQSVDRQDILGEWLLRGVFQLAEREVLTGKKLEALEIN
;
A
#
# COMPACT_ATOMS: atom_id res chain seq x y z
N LEU A 1 24.81 -21.93 -8.57
CA LEU A 1 23.52 -22.26 -7.93
C LEU A 1 22.83 -20.96 -7.58
N GLU A 2 21.99 -20.44 -8.46
CA GLU A 2 21.11 -19.32 -8.13
C GLU A 2 20.06 -19.81 -7.15
N LYS A 3 20.02 -19.24 -5.94
CA LYS A 3 18.95 -19.49 -4.97
C LYS A 3 17.71 -18.78 -5.49
N LEU A 4 16.72 -19.54 -5.95
CA LEU A 4 15.37 -19.01 -6.19
C LEU A 4 14.79 -18.55 -4.85
N VAL A 5 14.87 -17.25 -4.58
CA VAL A 5 14.21 -16.64 -3.42
C VAL A 5 12.76 -16.41 -3.81
N TYR A 6 11.85 -17.22 -3.25
CA TYR A 6 10.43 -16.96 -3.38
C TYR A 6 10.08 -15.69 -2.60
N ARG A 7 9.29 -14.82 -3.21
CA ARG A 7 8.71 -13.68 -2.49
C ARG A 7 7.80 -14.19 -1.38
N PRO A 8 7.71 -13.48 -0.24
CA PRO A 8 6.74 -13.78 0.79
C PRO A 8 5.33 -13.87 0.19
N VAL A 9 4.55 -14.88 0.62
CA VAL A 9 3.18 -15.14 0.12
C VAL A 9 2.17 -14.04 0.46
N SER A 10 2.59 -13.11 1.30
CA SER A 10 1.80 -11.99 1.79
C SER A 10 2.45 -10.64 1.47
N GLU A 11 3.43 -10.60 0.57
CA GLU A 11 3.93 -9.34 0.01
C GLU A 11 2.81 -8.70 -0.84
N ALA A 12 2.27 -7.58 -0.36
CA ALA A 12 1.22 -6.84 -1.08
C ALA A 12 1.36 -5.33 -0.87
N TYR A 13 0.74 -4.56 -1.75
CA TYR A 13 0.58 -3.11 -1.63
C TYR A 13 -0.76 -2.66 -2.20
N ILE A 14 -1.25 -1.52 -1.73
CA ILE A 14 -2.45 -0.89 -2.31
C ILE A 14 -1.99 0.10 -3.38
N PRO A 15 -2.34 -0.09 -4.66
CA PRO A 15 -1.97 0.85 -5.71
C PRO A 15 -2.76 2.16 -5.56
N LEU A 16 -2.11 3.28 -5.86
CA LEU A 16 -2.74 4.58 -6.02
C LEU A 16 -2.79 4.93 -7.52
N PRO A 17 -3.97 4.82 -8.17
CA PRO A 17 -4.12 5.15 -9.59
C PRO A 17 -3.78 6.61 -9.86
N ASP A 18 -3.16 6.88 -11.02
CA ASP A 18 -2.74 8.23 -11.43
C ASP A 18 -2.01 9.03 -10.33
N SER A 19 -1.23 8.33 -9.50
CA SER A 19 -0.59 8.87 -8.29
C SER A 19 0.04 10.24 -8.47
N LYS A 20 0.77 10.47 -9.56
CA LYS A 20 1.37 11.78 -9.85
C LYS A 20 0.33 12.90 -9.87
N LYS A 21 -0.75 12.73 -10.65
CA LYS A 21 -1.84 13.70 -10.74
C LYS A 21 -2.59 13.82 -9.42
N PHE A 22 -2.83 12.71 -8.72
CA PHE A 22 -3.48 12.72 -7.42
C PHE A 22 -2.71 13.59 -6.43
N HIS A 23 -1.41 13.37 -6.31
CA HIS A 23 -0.52 14.06 -5.39
C HIS A 23 -0.32 15.54 -5.77
N ASP A 24 -0.25 15.87 -7.06
CA ASP A 24 -0.19 17.26 -7.52
C ASP A 24 -1.44 18.07 -7.11
N VAL A 25 -2.61 17.43 -7.11
CA VAL A 25 -3.89 18.06 -6.75
C VAL A 25 -4.12 18.05 -5.23
N ARG A 26 -3.59 17.05 -4.53
CA ARG A 26 -3.83 16.81 -3.10
C ARG A 26 -2.53 16.46 -2.36
N PRO A 27 -1.55 17.38 -2.30
CA PRO A 27 -0.25 17.09 -1.71
C PRO A 27 -0.34 16.75 -0.21
N ASP A 28 -1.36 17.26 0.48
CA ASP A 28 -1.55 17.05 1.91
C ASP A 28 -2.45 15.85 2.28
N PHE A 29 -2.90 15.03 1.31
CA PHE A 29 -3.91 13.98 1.56
C PHE A 29 -3.49 12.98 2.64
N PHE A 30 -2.22 12.56 2.61
CA PHE A 30 -1.66 11.59 3.57
C PHE A 30 -0.98 12.27 4.78
N GLY A 31 -1.02 13.60 4.85
CA GLY A 31 -0.28 14.41 5.81
C GLY A 31 0.38 15.60 5.12
N HIS A 32 0.80 16.61 5.91
CA HIS A 32 1.30 17.86 5.35
C HIS A 32 2.50 17.64 4.41
N ASN A 33 2.38 18.09 3.16
CA ASN A 33 3.35 17.94 2.07
C ASN A 33 3.78 16.50 1.74
N VAL A 34 3.09 15.48 2.25
CA VAL A 34 3.50 14.08 2.08
C VAL A 34 3.52 13.65 0.60
N GLY A 35 2.59 14.17 -0.20
CA GLY A 35 2.50 13.93 -1.64
C GLY A 35 3.38 14.84 -2.51
N THR A 36 4.18 15.74 -1.94
CA THR A 36 5.02 16.64 -2.75
C THR A 36 6.20 15.90 -3.39
N PHE A 37 6.70 16.41 -4.52
CA PHE A 37 7.80 15.83 -5.27
C PHE A 37 9.09 16.63 -5.13
N ASP A 38 10.23 15.96 -5.26
CA ASP A 38 11.54 16.59 -5.37
C ASP A 38 11.66 17.43 -6.65
N GLU A 39 12.78 18.13 -6.80
CA GLU A 39 13.06 18.99 -7.96
C GLU A 39 12.97 18.25 -9.31
N THR A 40 13.14 16.93 -9.31
CA THR A 40 13.05 16.10 -10.52
C THR A 40 11.60 15.76 -10.89
N GLY A 41 10.65 15.92 -9.96
CA GLY A 41 9.25 15.57 -10.13
C GLY A 41 8.95 14.07 -10.16
N LYS A 42 9.95 13.20 -9.93
CA LYS A 42 9.83 11.73 -10.04
C LYS A 42 9.75 11.01 -8.69
N LYS A 43 10.37 11.58 -7.66
CA LYS A 43 10.38 11.03 -6.30
C LYS A 43 9.66 11.98 -5.36
N LEU A 44 9.12 11.42 -4.29
CA LEU A 44 8.55 12.21 -3.21
C LEU A 44 9.66 13.04 -2.53
N ALA A 45 9.34 14.26 -2.14
CA ALA A 45 10.28 15.21 -1.55
C ALA A 45 10.71 14.79 -0.13
N LEU A 46 9.78 14.24 0.64
CA LEU A 46 10.00 13.88 2.04
C LEU A 46 10.65 12.49 2.19
N THR A 47 11.36 12.31 3.31
CA THR A 47 11.96 11.01 3.69
C THR A 47 10.90 9.95 3.98
N LYS A 48 11.30 8.68 4.12
CA LYS A 48 10.39 7.57 4.46
C LYS A 48 9.67 7.80 5.79
N GLU A 49 10.39 8.34 6.75
CA GLU A 49 9.93 8.57 8.12
C GLU A 49 8.89 9.69 8.14
N GLU A 50 9.13 10.77 7.38
CA GLU A 50 8.23 11.94 7.30
C GLU A 50 6.94 11.67 6.49
N ARG A 51 6.95 10.67 5.61
CA ARG A 51 5.77 10.24 4.82
C ARG A 51 5.07 9.00 5.39
N THR A 52 5.38 8.66 6.65
CA THR A 52 4.71 7.60 7.38
C THR A 52 3.44 8.13 8.05
N PHE A 53 2.39 7.32 8.04
CA PHE A 53 1.10 7.64 8.63
C PHE A 53 0.44 6.37 9.20
N THR A 54 -0.41 6.56 10.21
CA THR A 54 -1.21 5.48 10.77
C THR A 54 -2.39 5.15 9.85
N LEU A 55 -2.41 3.94 9.29
CA LEU A 55 -3.54 3.40 8.54
C LEU A 55 -4.44 2.60 9.48
N ARG A 56 -5.66 3.09 9.71
CA ARG A 56 -6.67 2.43 10.55
C ARG A 56 -7.64 1.61 9.70
N PHE A 57 -7.83 0.36 10.08
CA PHE A 57 -8.81 -0.54 9.49
C PHE A 57 -10.15 -0.35 10.22
N LEU A 58 -11.06 0.42 9.63
CA LEU A 58 -12.29 0.85 10.31
C LEU A 58 -13.17 -0.30 10.78
N SER A 59 -13.19 -1.42 10.06
CA SER A 59 -14.00 -2.59 10.41
C SER A 59 -13.53 -3.32 11.66
N SER A 60 -12.21 -3.40 11.91
CA SER A 60 -11.66 -4.09 13.09
C SER A 60 -11.16 -3.14 14.18
N GLY A 61 -10.93 -1.86 13.85
CA GLY A 61 -10.31 -0.88 14.73
C GLY A 61 -8.78 -0.96 14.78
N ASP A 62 -8.19 -2.00 14.19
CA ASP A 62 -6.75 -2.20 14.11
C ASP A 62 -6.06 -1.05 13.36
N ALA A 63 -4.78 -0.85 13.64
CA ALA A 63 -3.99 0.16 12.98
C ALA A 63 -2.57 -0.34 12.71
N ILE A 64 -2.02 0.10 11.58
CA ILE A 64 -0.63 -0.17 11.19
C ILE A 64 0.06 1.13 10.81
N GLU A 65 1.38 1.17 10.94
CA GLU A 65 2.19 2.22 10.33
C GLU A 65 2.42 1.89 8.86
N ALA A 66 2.00 2.82 7.99
CA ALA A 66 2.08 2.70 6.56
C ALA A 66 2.77 3.92 5.95
N ASN A 67 3.24 3.79 4.71
CA ASN A 67 3.71 4.93 3.93
C ASN A 67 3.25 4.82 2.49
N ILE A 68 3.16 5.96 1.81
CA ILE A 68 3.19 5.96 0.34
C ILE A 68 4.64 5.70 -0.10
N ASN A 69 4.87 5.00 -1.20
CA ASN A 69 6.20 4.69 -1.74
C ASN A 69 6.18 4.31 -3.22
N GLN A 70 7.33 3.81 -3.70
CA GLN A 70 7.67 3.62 -5.12
C GLN A 70 7.67 4.93 -5.93
N GLU A 71 7.96 4.81 -7.23
CA GLU A 71 7.94 5.93 -8.16
C GLU A 71 6.60 6.66 -8.13
N SER A 72 6.65 7.99 -8.11
CA SER A 72 5.49 8.87 -8.01
C SER A 72 4.58 8.64 -6.79
N GLY A 73 5.03 7.92 -5.76
CA GLY A 73 4.20 7.63 -4.58
C GLY A 73 2.99 6.74 -4.90
N LYS A 74 3.15 5.79 -5.83
CA LYS A 74 2.06 4.96 -6.38
C LYS A 74 1.62 3.77 -5.54
N ALA A 75 2.28 3.49 -4.43
CA ALA A 75 1.98 2.31 -3.61
C ALA A 75 1.86 2.71 -2.14
N ILE A 76 0.85 2.19 -1.45
CA ILE A 76 0.76 2.23 0.02
C ILE A 76 1.24 0.88 0.56
N GLN A 77 2.18 0.89 1.49
CA GLN A 77 2.77 -0.30 2.11
C GLN A 77 2.99 -0.11 3.60
N SER A 78 3.08 -1.21 4.35
CA SER A 78 3.57 -1.21 5.72
C SER A 78 5.06 -0.85 5.81
N VAL A 79 5.46 -0.12 6.84
CA VAL A 79 6.80 0.50 6.95
C VAL A 79 7.93 -0.53 7.13
N ASP A 80 7.78 -1.48 8.06
CA ASP A 80 8.87 -2.37 8.47
C ASP A 80 8.82 -3.75 7.81
N ARG A 81 7.63 -4.34 7.72
CA ARG A 81 7.43 -5.63 7.07
C ARG A 81 6.30 -5.55 6.07
N GLN A 82 6.60 -5.85 4.81
CA GLN A 82 5.64 -5.80 3.70
C GLN A 82 4.51 -6.83 3.84
N ASP A 83 4.66 -7.82 4.72
CA ASP A 83 3.66 -8.85 4.96
C ASP A 83 2.54 -8.39 5.90
N ILE A 84 2.71 -7.36 6.73
CA ILE A 84 1.67 -6.92 7.68
C ILE A 84 0.41 -6.48 6.94
N LEU A 85 0.55 -5.58 5.96
CA LEU A 85 -0.57 -5.11 5.14
C LEU A 85 -1.16 -6.25 4.30
N GLY A 86 -0.31 -7.11 3.74
CA GLY A 86 -0.77 -8.20 2.89
C GLY A 86 -1.44 -9.34 3.65
N GLU A 87 -1.02 -9.67 4.87
CA GLU A 87 -1.73 -10.62 5.73
C GLU A 87 -3.14 -10.11 6.05
N TRP A 88 -3.24 -8.84 6.48
CA TRP A 88 -4.54 -8.23 6.74
C TRP A 88 -5.42 -8.21 5.47
N LEU A 89 -4.88 -7.77 4.34
CA LEU A 89 -5.65 -7.64 3.11
C LEU A 89 -6.05 -9.01 2.51
N LEU A 90 -5.09 -9.93 2.38
CA LEU A 90 -5.32 -11.21 1.70
C LEU A 90 -6.07 -12.22 2.60
N ARG A 91 -5.76 -12.27 3.90
CA ARG A 91 -6.37 -13.25 4.83
C ARG A 91 -7.52 -12.66 5.63
N GLY A 92 -7.37 -11.43 6.12
CA GLY A 92 -8.41 -10.75 6.90
C GLY A 92 -9.58 -10.28 6.04
N VAL A 93 -9.30 -9.47 5.01
CA VAL A 93 -10.33 -8.87 4.15
C VAL A 93 -10.79 -9.86 3.09
N PHE A 94 -9.88 -10.34 2.25
CA PHE A 94 -10.24 -11.19 1.12
C PHE A 94 -10.42 -12.66 1.47
N GLN A 95 -10.03 -13.11 2.68
CA GLN A 95 -10.19 -14.49 3.13
C GLN A 95 -9.72 -15.51 2.08
N LEU A 96 -8.54 -15.26 1.51
CA LEU A 96 -7.88 -16.12 0.55
C LEU A 96 -7.00 -17.13 1.27
N ALA A 97 -6.99 -18.39 0.84
CA ALA A 97 -5.99 -19.36 1.26
C ALA A 97 -4.59 -18.94 0.78
N GLU A 98 -3.54 -19.55 1.36
CA GLU A 98 -2.18 -19.32 0.90
C GLU A 98 -2.07 -19.66 -0.59
N ARG A 99 -1.49 -18.74 -1.38
CA ARG A 99 -1.35 -18.83 -2.85
C ARG A 99 -2.67 -18.86 -3.64
N GLU A 100 -3.81 -18.65 -3.02
CA GLU A 100 -5.06 -18.40 -3.73
C GLU A 100 -5.03 -17.01 -4.37
N VAL A 101 -5.42 -16.94 -5.65
CA VAL A 101 -5.42 -15.69 -6.42
C VAL A 101 -6.71 -14.92 -6.16
N LEU A 102 -6.60 -13.62 -5.89
CA LEU A 102 -7.75 -12.72 -5.84
C LEU A 102 -8.38 -12.61 -7.24
N THR A 103 -9.68 -12.89 -7.35
CA THR A 103 -10.43 -12.80 -8.61
C THR A 103 -11.62 -11.86 -8.48
N GLY A 104 -12.14 -11.37 -9.60
CA GLY A 104 -13.37 -10.57 -9.62
C GLY A 104 -14.55 -11.27 -8.95
N LYS A 105 -14.72 -12.58 -9.16
CA LYS A 105 -15.77 -13.38 -8.49
C LYS A 105 -15.65 -13.36 -6.97
N LYS A 106 -14.42 -13.35 -6.45
CA LYS A 106 -14.18 -13.27 -5.00
C LYS A 106 -14.55 -11.89 -4.47
N LEU A 107 -14.22 -10.83 -5.21
CA LEU A 107 -14.60 -9.45 -4.86
C LEU A 107 -16.13 -9.28 -4.87
N GLU A 108 -16.80 -9.78 -5.91
CA GLU A 108 -18.27 -9.81 -6.02
C GLU A 108 -18.91 -10.54 -4.83
N ALA A 109 -18.39 -11.72 -4.45
CA ALA A 109 -18.89 -12.50 -3.32
C ALA A 109 -18.68 -11.81 -1.95
N LEU A 110 -17.72 -10.89 -1.86
CA LEU A 110 -17.44 -10.08 -0.67
C LEU A 110 -18.13 -8.71 -0.72
N GLU A 111 -18.89 -8.41 -1.78
CA GLU A 111 -19.53 -7.12 -2.02
C GLU A 111 -18.54 -5.93 -2.05
N ILE A 112 -17.34 -6.17 -2.59
CA ILE A 112 -16.28 -5.17 -2.78
C ILE A 112 -16.15 -4.85 -4.28
N ASN A 113 -16.20 -3.56 -4.66
CA ASN A 113 -16.13 -3.09 -6.04
C ASN A 113 -15.12 -1.95 -6.23
#